data_AF-T0PNR1-F1
#
_entry.id   AF-T0PNR1-F1
#
_cell.length_a   1.000
_cell.length_b   1.000
_cell.length_c   1.000
_cell.angle_alpha   90.00
_cell.angle_beta   90.00
_cell.angle_gamma   90.00
#
_symmetry.space_group_name_H-M   'P 1'
#
loop_
_entity.id
_entity.type
_entity.pdbx_description
1 polymer ?
#
loop_
_entity_poly.entity_id
_entity_poly.type
_entity_poly.pdbx_seq_one_letter_code
_entity_poly.pdbx_strand_id
1 'polypeptide(L)'
;MLLRRSLSTQRRSLLGSEYPKPTKSTAKLVCGKCENVLVATHDLFFLNWLKGVHVASFQNIALENVKTAAHPRSPKEPWKHAKLRCCACDQDVATRANVRGQEATLFSAKNVSFQLPLGSSPIVSMSGLPSDLIRFSSWGDLLAQLTASPKLRSVLNIRQDHDTTQSAAKKDPTSDFKEFNTKLLLAESGAEVLSLMEAQHPRSLNHVNVLTAFQRFAMFHIQTHREIFAMKRKRMGAMASMPSSDSDDDDTLIALERSKYQRLHLDTMLIYSTRFWTFVDELERHVQMHLHLVPSRFLHGLMKSLIGLQLAPSGVMASLAQQVLYRLDQDRITPERLVHLLHGFASLCAADRSAQAWLPELFTRVSDYVLAQTDPVLTPELLGMLAWSCAVAQVPHVGVATQLLETARTHKSPSMAFATQVYQVHLENWPGTPRLPDATLETFKAKLMQQQRTNISSHLHRQISTTLERMQIQHANEHVLSQGYSLDIALVDAKIGIEVNGPMHYQLRRNPTEQWLMGSTLLKMRHIQLEGWTVIQVSHLDFTKLPTPKQREDYLSLLLEVATASRERPPSPA
;
A
#
# COMPACT_ATOMS: atom_id res chain seq x y z
N MET A 1 47.71 29.23 -20.18
CA MET A 1 46.87 30.05 -19.27
C MET A 1 46.03 30.99 -20.12
N LEU A 2 44.71 30.82 -20.16
CA LEU A 2 43.71 31.86 -20.43
C LEU A 2 42.33 31.24 -20.13
N LEU A 3 41.85 31.51 -18.92
CA LEU A 3 40.59 31.02 -18.36
C LEU A 3 39.40 31.73 -19.04
N ARG A 4 38.52 30.96 -19.69
CA ARG A 4 37.15 31.39 -20.02
C ARG A 4 36.33 31.41 -18.72
N ARG A 5 36.00 32.60 -18.22
CA ARG A 5 34.93 32.79 -17.23
C ARG A 5 33.57 32.59 -17.91
N SER A 6 32.90 31.48 -17.62
CA SER A 6 31.45 31.35 -17.87
C SER A 6 30.70 32.01 -16.72
N LEU A 7 30.03 33.14 -16.99
CA LEU A 7 29.06 33.71 -16.07
C LEU A 7 27.72 33.00 -16.29
N SER A 8 27.54 31.86 -15.64
CA SER A 8 26.23 31.25 -15.42
C SER A 8 25.64 31.86 -14.14
N THR A 9 24.89 32.96 -14.26
CA THR A 9 23.97 33.35 -13.18
C THR A 9 22.82 32.33 -13.14
N GLN A 10 22.92 31.33 -12.26
CA GLN A 10 21.81 30.45 -11.89
C GLN A 10 20.65 31.30 -11.33
N ARG A 11 19.42 31.08 -11.80
CA ARG A 11 18.23 31.83 -11.34
C ARG A 11 17.22 30.89 -10.66
N ARG A 12 16.75 31.35 -9.49
CA ARG A 12 15.86 30.65 -8.56
C ARG A 12 14.39 30.85 -8.90
N SER A 13 13.55 29.90 -8.50
CA SER A 13 12.09 30.02 -8.41
C SER A 13 11.65 31.16 -7.47
N LEU A 14 10.42 31.66 -7.64
CA LEU A 14 9.73 32.54 -6.68
C LEU A 14 9.67 31.93 -5.26
N LEU A 15 9.85 30.60 -5.15
CA LEU A 15 9.92 29.84 -3.89
C LEU A 15 11.37 29.49 -3.46
N GLY A 16 12.39 30.06 -4.10
CA GLY A 16 13.79 29.97 -3.65
C GLY A 16 14.54 28.68 -4.01
N SER A 17 13.90 27.66 -4.59
CA SER A 17 14.55 26.42 -5.03
C SER A 17 15.09 26.50 -6.47
N GLU A 18 16.12 25.71 -6.78
CA GLU A 18 16.60 25.48 -8.14
C GLU A 18 15.51 24.80 -8.96
N TYR A 19 15.24 25.30 -10.18
CA TYR A 19 14.26 24.69 -11.07
C TYR A 19 14.79 23.34 -11.60
N PRO A 20 14.08 22.22 -11.37
CA PRO A 20 14.49 20.94 -11.92
C PRO A 20 14.36 20.98 -13.45
N LYS A 21 15.47 20.71 -14.15
CA LYS A 21 15.42 20.54 -15.61
C LYS A 21 14.44 19.42 -15.96
N PRO A 22 13.56 19.61 -16.97
CA PRO A 22 12.52 18.63 -17.30
C PRO A 22 13.12 17.25 -17.63
N THR A 23 12.99 16.30 -16.71
CA THR A 23 13.52 14.94 -16.83
C THR A 23 12.70 14.12 -17.83
N LYS A 24 13.23 12.96 -18.24
CA LYS A 24 12.52 11.98 -19.10
C LYS A 24 11.25 11.38 -18.45
N SER A 25 11.05 11.59 -17.14
CA SER A 25 9.93 11.08 -16.35
C SER A 25 8.82 12.10 -16.09
N THR A 26 8.93 13.32 -16.65
CA THR A 26 7.94 14.39 -16.44
C THR A 26 7.11 14.60 -17.70
N ALA A 27 5.80 14.84 -17.55
CA ALA A 27 4.93 15.19 -18.67
C ALA A 27 5.25 16.61 -19.15
N LYS A 28 5.18 16.83 -20.46
CA LYS A 28 5.62 18.07 -21.10
C LYS A 28 4.61 18.52 -22.13
N LEU A 29 4.46 19.83 -22.28
CA LEU A 29 3.85 20.41 -23.45
C LEU A 29 4.92 20.52 -24.54
N VAL A 30 4.60 20.01 -25.73
CA VAL A 30 5.51 19.98 -26.88
C VAL A 30 4.88 20.68 -28.09
N CYS A 31 5.73 21.10 -29.02
CA CYS A 31 5.28 21.62 -30.30
C CYS A 31 4.56 20.52 -31.09
N GLY A 32 3.34 20.78 -31.57
CA GLY A 32 2.56 19.79 -32.33
C GLY A 32 3.16 19.43 -33.70
N LYS A 33 4.15 20.19 -34.19
CA LYS A 33 4.84 19.95 -35.47
C LYS A 33 6.16 19.17 -35.33
N CYS A 34 6.99 19.52 -34.34
CA CYS A 34 8.36 18.98 -34.23
C CYS A 34 8.66 18.34 -32.87
N GLU A 35 7.67 18.30 -31.98
CA GLU A 35 7.77 17.68 -30.65
C GLU A 35 8.83 18.28 -29.72
N ASN A 36 9.42 19.42 -30.10
CA ASN A 36 10.31 20.16 -29.22
C ASN A 36 9.57 20.57 -27.94
N VAL A 37 10.21 20.37 -26.80
CA VAL A 37 9.66 20.68 -25.48
C VAL A 37 9.46 22.19 -25.37
N LEU A 38 8.24 22.59 -24.99
CA LEU A 38 7.89 23.99 -24.76
C LEU A 38 7.93 24.32 -23.27
N VAL A 39 7.24 23.54 -22.43
CA VAL A 39 7.15 23.77 -20.98
C VAL A 39 6.74 22.48 -20.25
N ALA A 40 7.11 22.33 -18.98
CA ALA A 40 6.69 21.20 -18.15
C ALA A 40 5.23 21.36 -17.69
N THR A 41 4.50 20.26 -17.49
CA THR A 41 3.07 20.34 -17.16
C THR A 41 2.77 20.89 -15.76
N HIS A 42 3.70 20.84 -14.82
CA HIS A 42 3.53 21.42 -13.48
C HIS A 42 3.61 22.96 -13.49
N ASP A 43 4.11 23.56 -14.56
CA ASP A 43 4.16 25.02 -14.76
C ASP A 43 2.96 25.55 -15.57
N LEU A 44 1.98 24.69 -15.85
CA LEU A 44 0.78 24.99 -16.61
C LEU A 44 -0.42 25.21 -15.70
N PHE A 45 -1.22 26.20 -16.06
CA PHE A 45 -2.49 26.52 -15.46
C PHE A 45 -3.59 26.34 -16.50
N PHE A 46 -4.63 25.58 -16.12
CA PHE A 46 -5.80 25.34 -16.95
C PHE A 46 -6.87 26.38 -16.60
N LEU A 47 -7.16 27.25 -17.56
CA LEU A 47 -8.09 28.36 -17.40
C LEU A 47 -9.39 28.00 -18.10
N ASN A 48 -10.48 27.94 -17.35
CA ASN A 48 -11.80 27.77 -17.93
C ASN A 48 -12.36 29.14 -18.37
N TRP A 49 -12.61 29.32 -19.67
CA TRP A 49 -13.20 30.52 -20.26
C TRP A 49 -14.51 30.15 -20.98
N LEU A 50 -15.36 31.15 -21.26
CA LEU A 50 -16.60 31.02 -22.04
C LEU A 50 -16.49 30.23 -23.36
N LYS A 51 -15.28 30.06 -23.92
CA LYS A 51 -15.02 29.33 -25.19
C LYS A 51 -14.15 28.07 -25.01
N GLY A 52 -14.03 27.56 -23.78
CA GLY A 52 -13.32 26.31 -23.46
C GLY A 52 -12.13 26.47 -22.51
N VAL A 53 -11.38 25.39 -22.36
CA VAL A 53 -10.19 25.33 -21.51
C VAL A 53 -8.97 25.83 -22.27
N HIS A 54 -8.28 26.82 -21.68
CA HIS A 54 -7.04 27.35 -22.19
C HIS A 54 -5.87 26.93 -21.30
N VAL A 55 -4.70 26.74 -21.91
CA VAL A 55 -3.47 26.40 -21.19
C VAL A 55 -2.54 27.60 -21.17
N ALA A 56 -2.22 28.07 -19.97
CA ALA A 56 -1.36 29.20 -19.75
C ALA A 56 -0.16 28.81 -18.89
N SER A 57 0.99 29.47 -19.11
CA SER A 57 2.07 29.51 -18.14
C SER A 57 2.31 30.95 -17.72
N PHE A 58 2.30 31.19 -16.41
CA PHE A 58 2.64 32.48 -15.80
C PHE A 58 4.15 32.60 -15.54
N GLN A 59 4.91 31.54 -15.82
CA GLN A 59 6.35 31.52 -15.63
C GLN A 59 7.07 31.86 -16.94
N ASN A 60 8.19 32.57 -16.83
CA ASN A 60 9.02 32.93 -17.98
C ASN A 60 9.79 31.75 -18.57
N ILE A 61 9.80 30.58 -17.92
CA ILE A 61 10.47 29.36 -18.40
C ILE A 61 9.93 28.92 -19.77
N ALA A 62 8.64 29.11 -20.02
CA ALA A 62 8.05 28.84 -21.33
C ALA A 62 8.74 29.62 -22.47
N LEU A 63 9.28 30.81 -22.18
CA LEU A 63 9.95 31.70 -23.14
C LEU A 63 11.37 31.22 -23.51
N GLU A 64 11.94 30.24 -22.82
CA GLU A 64 13.25 29.67 -23.19
C GLU A 64 13.15 28.84 -24.48
N ASN A 65 11.98 28.26 -24.74
CA ASN A 65 11.74 27.34 -25.86
C ASN A 65 10.90 27.95 -26.99
N VAL A 66 10.49 29.22 -26.85
CA VAL A 66 9.75 29.96 -27.87
C VAL A 66 10.34 31.34 -28.09
N LYS A 67 10.30 31.83 -29.33
CA LYS A 67 10.79 33.15 -29.72
C LYS A 67 9.63 34.03 -30.18
N THR A 68 9.70 35.31 -29.86
CA THR A 68 8.74 36.32 -30.33
C THR A 68 8.91 36.57 -31.81
N ALA A 69 7.83 36.44 -32.58
CA ALA A 69 7.77 36.95 -33.95
C ALA A 69 7.60 38.48 -33.91
N ALA A 70 8.38 39.20 -34.71
CA ALA A 70 8.23 40.65 -34.87
C ALA A 70 6.84 40.96 -35.46
N HIS A 71 6.08 41.83 -34.79
CA HIS A 71 4.78 42.27 -35.29
C HIS A 71 4.98 43.32 -36.40
N PRO A 72 4.49 43.12 -37.64
CA PRO A 72 4.75 44.05 -38.75
C PRO A 72 4.17 45.47 -38.56
N ARG A 73 3.24 45.63 -37.61
CA ARG A 73 2.52 46.89 -37.37
C ARG A 73 2.20 47.07 -35.88
N SER A 74 3.10 47.64 -35.08
CA SER A 74 2.75 48.52 -33.92
C SER A 74 3.99 48.78 -33.06
N PRO A 75 4.57 49.99 -33.11
CA PRO A 75 5.60 50.43 -32.17
C PRO A 75 5.04 50.88 -30.81
N LYS A 76 3.72 50.87 -30.59
CA LYS A 76 3.08 51.54 -29.43
C LYS A 76 2.42 50.62 -28.39
N GLU A 77 2.29 49.31 -28.65
CA GLU A 77 1.90 48.32 -27.63
C GLU A 77 2.64 46.99 -27.88
N PRO A 78 3.85 46.80 -27.31
CA PRO A 78 4.77 45.76 -27.77
C PRO A 78 4.43 44.31 -27.35
N TRP A 79 3.42 44.09 -26.51
CA TRP A 79 3.19 42.79 -25.85
C TRP A 79 1.78 42.20 -26.01
N LYS A 80 0.79 42.96 -26.48
CA LYS A 80 -0.55 42.42 -26.76
C LYS A 80 -0.49 41.61 -28.05
N HIS A 81 -0.66 40.29 -27.93
CA HIS A 81 -0.78 39.36 -29.06
C HIS A 81 0.52 39.12 -29.86
N ALA A 82 1.68 39.39 -29.26
CA ALA A 82 2.95 38.92 -29.85
C ALA A 82 2.89 37.40 -30.00
N LYS A 83 2.90 36.94 -31.26
CA LYS A 83 2.92 35.51 -31.57
C LYS A 83 4.27 34.93 -31.15
N LEU A 84 4.20 33.79 -30.48
CA LEU A 84 5.36 33.04 -30.01
C LEU A 84 5.52 31.81 -30.89
N ARG A 85 6.73 31.63 -31.42
CA ARG A 85 7.10 30.55 -32.34
C ARG A 85 8.04 29.56 -31.66
N CYS A 86 7.89 28.28 -31.97
CA CYS A 86 8.78 27.24 -31.49
C CYS A 86 10.22 27.50 -31.98
N CYS A 87 11.20 27.50 -31.07
CA CYS A 87 12.60 27.76 -31.43
C CYS A 87 13.16 26.72 -32.42
N ALA A 88 12.67 25.48 -32.39
CA ALA A 88 13.18 24.39 -33.24
C ALA A 88 12.63 24.38 -34.67
N CYS A 89 11.37 24.78 -34.91
CA CYS A 89 10.72 24.62 -36.22
C CYS A 89 9.95 25.85 -36.73
N ASP A 90 10.04 26.96 -36.00
CA ASP A 90 9.38 28.25 -36.29
C ASP A 90 7.85 28.22 -36.36
N GLN A 91 7.21 27.13 -35.91
CA GLN A 91 5.75 27.04 -35.87
C GLN A 91 5.17 28.00 -34.81
N ASP A 92 4.11 28.74 -35.15
CA ASP A 92 3.33 29.52 -34.18
C ASP A 92 2.72 28.58 -33.13
N VAL A 93 3.11 28.68 -31.85
CA VAL A 93 2.66 27.76 -30.77
C VAL A 93 1.91 28.47 -29.65
N ALA A 94 2.16 29.77 -29.43
CA ALA A 94 1.56 30.51 -28.32
C ALA A 94 1.40 32.00 -28.63
N THR A 95 0.76 32.73 -27.72
CA THR A 95 0.67 34.20 -27.74
C THR A 95 0.89 34.75 -26.34
N ARG A 96 1.47 35.95 -26.25
CA ARG A 96 1.51 36.70 -24.99
C ARG A 96 0.18 37.41 -24.74
N ALA A 97 -0.36 37.23 -23.54
CA ALA A 97 -1.61 37.83 -23.10
C ALA A 97 -1.52 38.28 -21.63
N ASN A 98 -2.39 39.22 -21.23
CA ASN A 98 -2.62 39.53 -19.83
C ASN A 98 -3.84 38.73 -19.36
N VAL A 99 -3.63 37.88 -18.36
CA VAL A 99 -4.66 37.03 -17.75
C VAL A 99 -4.77 37.44 -16.29
N ARG A 100 -5.94 37.93 -15.89
CA ARG A 100 -6.23 38.36 -14.50
C ARG A 100 -5.21 39.36 -13.93
N GLY A 101 -4.75 40.30 -14.76
CA GLY A 101 -3.80 41.35 -14.34
C GLY A 101 -2.33 40.93 -14.40
N GLN A 102 -2.03 39.67 -14.73
CA GLN A 102 -0.67 39.15 -14.85
C GLN A 102 -0.32 38.75 -16.29
N GLU A 103 0.94 38.90 -16.64
CA GLU A 103 1.46 38.47 -17.95
C GLU A 103 1.58 36.95 -18.02
N ALA A 104 1.03 36.35 -19.07
CA ALA A 104 1.07 34.91 -19.29
C ALA A 104 1.37 34.55 -20.75
N THR A 105 1.95 33.36 -20.92
CA THR A 105 2.11 32.69 -22.21
C THR A 105 0.91 31.76 -22.42
N LEU A 106 0.06 32.10 -23.40
CA LEU A 106 -1.14 31.33 -23.73
C LEU A 106 -0.88 30.41 -24.92
N PHE A 107 -0.92 29.09 -24.71
CA PHE A 107 -0.63 28.11 -25.75
C PHE A 107 -1.84 27.85 -26.65
N SER A 108 -1.58 27.78 -27.96
CA SER A 108 -2.61 27.48 -28.97
C SER A 108 -2.84 25.98 -29.04
N ALA A 109 -4.00 25.52 -28.58
CA ALA A 109 -4.41 24.12 -28.58
C ALA A 109 -4.30 23.43 -29.97
N LYS A 110 -4.35 24.19 -31.07
CA LYS A 110 -4.19 23.66 -32.44
C LYS A 110 -2.74 23.29 -32.78
N ASN A 111 -1.76 23.86 -32.07
CA ASN A 111 -0.35 23.84 -32.45
C ASN A 111 0.56 23.22 -31.38
N VAL A 112 -0.02 22.72 -30.28
CA VAL A 112 0.71 22.09 -29.17
C VAL A 112 0.04 20.77 -28.78
N SER A 113 0.84 19.89 -28.18
CA SER A 113 0.39 18.60 -27.70
C SER A 113 1.03 18.28 -26.35
N PHE A 114 0.41 17.40 -25.58
CA PHE A 114 1.01 16.87 -24.35
C PHE A 114 1.79 15.61 -24.64
N GLN A 115 3.11 15.66 -24.43
CA GLN A 115 3.96 14.50 -24.41
C GLN A 115 3.96 13.92 -22.99
N LEU A 116 3.51 12.68 -22.88
CA LEU A 116 3.47 12.01 -21.59
C LEU A 116 4.86 11.46 -21.21
N PRO A 117 5.11 11.18 -19.92
CA PRO A 117 6.34 10.55 -19.48
C PRO A 117 6.58 9.22 -20.20
N LEU A 118 7.86 8.88 -20.37
CA LEU A 118 8.26 7.60 -20.93
C LEU A 118 7.59 6.43 -20.18
N GLY A 119 6.79 5.63 -20.90
CA GLY A 119 5.99 4.53 -20.34
C GLY A 119 4.47 4.75 -20.32
N SER A 120 3.97 5.82 -20.95
CA SER A 120 2.53 6.06 -21.15
C SER A 120 2.19 6.26 -22.64
N SER A 121 1.03 5.73 -23.07
CA SER A 121 0.51 5.89 -24.45
C SER A 121 0.21 7.37 -24.69
N PRO A 122 0.25 7.86 -25.91
CA PRO A 122 1.30 8.69 -26.49
C PRO A 122 0.72 10.08 -26.78
N ILE A 123 1.50 10.96 -27.39
CA ILE A 123 1.23 12.41 -27.45
C ILE A 123 -0.26 12.74 -27.66
N VAL A 124 -0.85 13.45 -26.69
CA VAL A 124 -2.26 13.86 -26.69
C VAL A 124 -2.36 15.21 -27.38
N SER A 125 -2.96 15.27 -28.56
CA SER A 125 -3.26 16.54 -29.21
C SER A 125 -4.29 17.33 -28.40
N MET A 126 -4.03 18.63 -28.22
CA MET A 126 -5.01 19.55 -27.63
C MET A 126 -6.07 20.02 -28.63
N SER A 127 -5.89 19.74 -29.93
CA SER A 127 -6.83 20.15 -30.96
C SER A 127 -8.14 19.36 -30.86
N GLY A 128 -9.29 20.04 -30.76
CA GLY A 128 -10.61 19.40 -30.78
C GLY A 128 -11.26 19.18 -29.41
N LEU A 129 -10.72 19.76 -28.34
CA LEU A 129 -11.37 19.81 -27.01
C LEU A 129 -12.77 20.47 -27.14
N PRO A 130 -13.88 19.72 -26.95
CA PRO A 130 -15.21 20.32 -26.92
C PRO A 130 -15.35 21.04 -25.57
N SER A 131 -15.47 22.37 -25.61
CA SER A 131 -15.65 23.24 -24.44
C SER A 131 -16.82 22.83 -23.54
N ASP A 132 -17.77 22.11 -24.11
CA ASP A 132 -19.06 21.81 -23.49
C ASP A 132 -19.05 20.46 -22.76
N LEU A 133 -18.06 19.59 -23.06
CA LEU A 133 -17.96 18.22 -22.54
C LEU A 133 -16.86 18.05 -21.48
N ILE A 134 -16.00 19.06 -21.31
CA ILE A 134 -14.78 18.92 -20.51
C ILE A 134 -14.66 20.07 -19.51
N ARG A 135 -14.78 19.74 -18.22
CA ARG A 135 -14.48 20.65 -17.11
C ARG A 135 -13.45 19.99 -16.21
N PHE A 136 -12.22 20.48 -16.23
CA PHE A 136 -11.17 20.03 -15.31
C PHE A 136 -10.32 21.22 -14.87
N SER A 137 -9.77 21.11 -13.66
CA SER A 137 -8.95 22.16 -13.06
C SER A 137 -7.45 21.83 -13.08
N SER A 138 -7.13 20.55 -13.27
CA SER A 138 -5.78 20.03 -13.18
C SER A 138 -5.47 18.98 -14.26
N TRP A 139 -4.19 18.75 -14.48
CA TRP A 139 -3.72 17.68 -15.36
C TRP A 139 -4.16 16.29 -14.88
N GLY A 140 -4.22 16.07 -13.57
CA GLY A 140 -4.69 14.80 -12.98
C GLY A 140 -6.17 14.53 -13.27
N ASP A 141 -7.02 15.55 -13.17
CA ASP A 141 -8.45 15.46 -13.52
C ASP A 141 -8.65 15.11 -14.99
N LEU A 142 -7.88 15.71 -15.90
CA LEU A 142 -7.95 15.41 -17.33
C LEU A 142 -7.59 13.94 -17.59
N LEU A 143 -6.51 13.43 -17.00
CA LEU A 143 -6.14 12.03 -17.15
C LEU A 143 -7.22 11.08 -16.63
N ALA A 144 -7.81 11.36 -15.47
CA ALA A 144 -8.92 10.58 -14.93
C ALA A 144 -10.14 10.57 -15.87
N GLN A 145 -10.49 11.72 -16.46
CA GLN A 145 -11.59 11.84 -17.43
C GLN A 145 -11.31 11.12 -18.75
N LEU A 146 -10.05 11.12 -19.22
CA LEU A 146 -9.64 10.38 -20.41
C LEU A 146 -9.72 8.87 -20.22
N THR A 147 -9.41 8.40 -19.01
CA THR A 147 -9.56 6.98 -18.66
C THR A 147 -11.03 6.59 -18.53
N ALA A 148 -11.88 7.48 -18.01
CA ALA A 148 -13.29 7.22 -17.78
C ALA A 148 -14.18 7.34 -19.04
N SER A 149 -13.77 8.10 -20.06
CA SER A 149 -14.61 8.41 -21.23
C SER A 149 -14.01 7.96 -22.57
N PRO A 150 -14.46 6.81 -23.13
CA PRO A 150 -14.04 6.33 -24.45
C PRO A 150 -14.38 7.31 -25.59
N LYS A 151 -15.50 8.03 -25.48
CA LYS A 151 -15.94 9.04 -26.45
C LYS A 151 -15.00 10.26 -26.47
N LEU A 152 -14.47 10.63 -25.30
CA LEU A 152 -13.49 11.71 -25.19
C LEU A 152 -12.16 11.30 -25.83
N ARG A 153 -11.77 10.03 -25.63
CA ARG A 153 -10.57 9.43 -26.21
C ARG A 153 -10.59 9.38 -27.75
N SER A 154 -11.76 9.22 -28.37
CA SER A 154 -11.89 9.23 -29.84
C SER A 154 -11.91 10.62 -30.45
N VAL A 155 -12.31 11.64 -29.70
CA VAL A 155 -12.33 13.05 -30.14
C VAL A 155 -10.94 13.67 -30.05
N LEU A 156 -10.14 13.26 -29.06
CA LEU A 156 -8.75 13.67 -28.95
C LEU A 156 -7.89 12.79 -29.84
N ASN A 157 -7.19 13.39 -30.80
CA ASN A 157 -6.23 12.69 -31.65
C ASN A 157 -5.01 12.24 -30.80
N ILE A 158 -5.13 11.07 -30.19
CA ILE A 158 -4.07 10.39 -29.44
C ILE A 158 -3.21 9.62 -30.45
N ARG A 159 -1.99 10.10 -30.73
CA ARG A 159 -1.10 9.47 -31.73
C ARG A 159 -0.20 8.44 -31.09
N GLN A 160 -0.38 7.15 -31.40
CA GLN A 160 0.56 6.06 -31.03
C GLN A 160 1.96 6.34 -31.55
N ASP A 161 2.92 6.36 -30.62
CA ASP A 161 4.35 6.50 -30.88
C ASP A 161 4.79 5.22 -31.60
N HIS A 162 4.46 5.16 -32.89
CA HIS A 162 4.92 4.14 -33.80
C HIS A 162 6.25 4.62 -34.36
N ASP A 163 7.32 4.05 -33.80
CA ASP A 163 8.65 3.92 -34.39
C ASP A 163 9.31 5.16 -34.99
N THR A 164 10.19 5.79 -34.20
CA THR A 164 11.44 6.38 -34.74
C THR A 164 12.60 5.39 -34.80
N THR A 165 12.35 4.08 -34.72
CA THR A 165 13.37 3.03 -34.94
C THR A 165 12.86 1.93 -35.87
N GLN A 166 12.37 2.29 -37.06
CA GLN A 166 12.30 1.34 -38.18
C GLN A 166 13.71 1.04 -38.71
N SER A 167 14.50 0.28 -37.96
CA SER A 167 15.76 -0.32 -38.43
C SER A 167 16.34 -1.36 -37.45
N ALA A 168 15.51 -2.14 -36.73
CA ALA A 168 16.02 -3.34 -36.06
C ALA A 168 14.90 -4.38 -35.93
N ALA A 169 14.95 -5.36 -36.84
CA ALA A 169 14.36 -6.69 -36.81
C ALA A 169 13.14 -6.93 -35.88
N LYS A 170 12.01 -7.22 -36.53
CA LYS A 170 10.83 -7.93 -36.00
C LYS A 170 11.22 -9.00 -34.96
N LYS A 171 11.15 -8.65 -33.68
CA LYS A 171 10.74 -9.57 -32.62
C LYS A 171 9.42 -9.05 -32.09
N ASP A 172 8.42 -9.90 -32.10
CA ASP A 172 7.10 -9.60 -31.57
C ASP A 172 7.26 -9.28 -30.07
N PRO A 173 6.99 -8.05 -29.59
CA PRO A 173 7.21 -7.70 -28.18
C PRO A 173 6.39 -8.59 -27.22
N THR A 174 5.34 -9.23 -27.74
CA THR A 174 4.53 -10.23 -27.03
C THR A 174 5.28 -11.53 -26.71
N SER A 175 6.21 -11.96 -27.57
CA SER A 175 7.04 -13.15 -27.35
C SER A 175 8.00 -12.95 -26.18
N ASP A 176 8.62 -11.77 -26.10
CA ASP A 176 9.61 -11.47 -25.07
C ASP A 176 8.97 -11.37 -23.67
N PHE A 177 7.77 -10.81 -23.55
CA PHE A 177 7.03 -10.79 -22.28
C PHE A 177 6.63 -12.19 -21.81
N LYS A 178 6.21 -13.06 -22.73
CA LYS A 178 5.83 -14.44 -22.41
C LYS A 178 7.04 -15.26 -21.99
N GLU A 179 8.16 -15.12 -22.70
CA GLU A 179 9.43 -15.77 -22.34
C GLU A 179 9.89 -15.34 -20.95
N PHE A 180 9.87 -14.03 -20.65
CA PHE A 180 10.23 -13.53 -19.33
C PHE A 180 9.28 -14.04 -18.23
N ASN A 181 7.97 -14.11 -18.50
CA ASN A 181 7.02 -14.67 -17.55
C ASN A 181 7.31 -16.15 -17.26
N THR A 182 7.69 -16.93 -18.28
CA THR A 182 8.12 -18.33 -18.10
C THR A 182 9.36 -18.41 -17.21
N LYS A 183 10.36 -17.52 -17.40
CA LYS A 183 11.54 -17.46 -16.50
C LYS A 183 11.14 -17.18 -15.05
N LEU A 184 10.23 -16.25 -14.81
CA LEU A 184 9.70 -15.96 -13.47
C LEU A 184 8.97 -17.16 -12.84
N LEU A 185 8.22 -17.92 -13.65
CA LEU A 185 7.53 -19.13 -13.19
C LEU A 185 8.49 -20.29 -12.90
N LEU A 186 9.62 -20.34 -13.61
CA LEU A 186 10.67 -21.35 -13.41
C LEU A 186 11.68 -20.99 -12.31
N ALA A 187 11.74 -19.73 -11.88
CA ALA A 187 12.62 -19.30 -10.80
C ALA A 187 12.42 -20.17 -9.55
N GLU A 188 13.52 -20.56 -8.90
CA GLU A 188 13.56 -21.53 -7.80
C GLU A 188 13.57 -20.85 -6.41
N SER A 189 13.78 -19.53 -6.36
CA SER A 189 13.84 -18.78 -5.11
C SER A 189 13.33 -17.34 -5.24
N GLY A 190 12.99 -16.73 -4.10
CA GLY A 190 12.68 -15.29 -4.05
C GLY A 190 13.86 -14.41 -4.46
N ALA A 191 15.10 -14.82 -4.13
CA ALA A 191 16.31 -14.11 -4.54
C ALA A 191 16.49 -14.10 -6.07
N GLU A 192 16.21 -15.23 -6.72
CA GLU A 192 16.25 -15.34 -8.18
C GLU A 192 15.18 -14.46 -8.84
N VAL A 193 13.95 -14.44 -8.31
CA VAL A 193 12.90 -13.55 -8.80
C VAL A 193 13.35 -12.09 -8.77
N LEU A 194 13.96 -11.64 -7.67
CA LEU A 194 14.50 -10.27 -7.57
C LEU A 194 15.62 -10.02 -8.59
N SER A 195 16.52 -10.98 -8.79
CA SER A 195 17.60 -10.88 -9.79
C SER A 195 17.07 -10.80 -11.21
N LEU A 196 16.05 -11.59 -11.55
CA LEU A 196 15.39 -11.53 -12.85
C LEU A 196 14.72 -10.18 -13.08
N MET A 197 14.04 -9.64 -12.06
CA MET A 197 13.40 -8.32 -12.15
C MET A 197 14.42 -7.18 -12.29
N GLU A 198 15.54 -7.23 -11.56
CA GLU A 198 16.59 -6.21 -11.62
C GLU A 198 17.36 -6.23 -12.94
N ALA A 199 17.53 -7.40 -13.56
CA ALA A 199 18.19 -7.53 -14.85
C ALA A 199 17.35 -7.00 -16.03
N GLN A 200 16.04 -6.79 -15.84
CA GLN A 200 15.16 -6.25 -16.87
C GLN A 200 15.10 -4.72 -16.82
N HIS A 201 15.07 -4.11 -18.01
CA HIS A 201 14.85 -2.68 -18.10
C HIS A 201 13.36 -2.38 -17.79
N PRO A 202 12.99 -1.32 -17.04
CA PRO A 202 11.59 -1.06 -16.67
C PRO A 202 10.61 -0.95 -17.86
N ARG A 203 11.10 -0.64 -19.06
CA ARG A 203 10.29 -0.60 -20.29
C ARG A 203 10.01 -1.96 -20.92
N SER A 204 10.77 -3.00 -20.56
CA SER A 204 10.55 -4.38 -20.99
C SER A 204 9.66 -5.17 -20.03
N LEU A 205 9.10 -4.51 -19.01
CA LEU A 205 8.16 -5.12 -18.07
C LEU A 205 6.73 -4.68 -18.37
N ASN A 206 5.81 -5.63 -18.31
CA ASN A 206 4.38 -5.35 -18.31
C ASN A 206 3.73 -5.73 -16.96
N HIS A 207 2.47 -5.37 -16.79
CA HIS A 207 1.72 -5.63 -15.55
C HIS A 207 1.60 -7.13 -15.23
N VAL A 208 1.56 -8.01 -16.22
CA VAL A 208 1.49 -9.47 -16.01
C VAL A 208 2.81 -9.99 -15.44
N ASN A 209 3.94 -9.55 -16.00
CA ASN A 209 5.27 -9.93 -15.52
C ASN A 209 5.46 -9.52 -14.07
N VAL A 210 5.14 -8.27 -13.74
CA VAL A 210 5.32 -7.71 -12.40
C VAL A 210 4.42 -8.40 -11.37
N LEU A 211 3.15 -8.64 -11.71
CA LEU A 211 2.23 -9.35 -10.82
C LEU A 211 2.64 -10.82 -10.61
N THR A 212 3.13 -11.47 -11.67
CA THR A 212 3.60 -12.86 -11.60
C THR A 212 4.86 -12.96 -10.76
N ALA A 213 5.83 -12.06 -10.98
CA ALA A 213 7.02 -11.96 -10.14
C ALA A 213 6.63 -11.74 -8.67
N PHE A 214 5.65 -10.86 -8.41
CA PHE A 214 5.29 -10.51 -7.04
C PHE A 214 4.63 -11.68 -6.33
N GLN A 215 3.71 -12.36 -7.02
CA GLN A 215 3.08 -13.56 -6.52
C GLN A 215 4.10 -14.68 -6.27
N ARG A 216 5.08 -14.89 -7.18
CA ARG A 216 6.15 -15.89 -7.01
C ARG A 216 7.04 -15.57 -5.82
N PHE A 217 7.47 -14.31 -5.69
CA PHE A 217 8.26 -13.87 -4.55
C PHE A 217 7.53 -14.08 -3.22
N ALA A 218 6.25 -13.65 -3.14
CA ALA A 218 5.43 -13.84 -1.94
C ALA A 218 5.25 -15.32 -1.60
N MET A 219 5.02 -16.17 -2.60
CA MET A 219 4.91 -17.62 -2.41
C MET A 219 6.18 -18.20 -1.79
N PHE A 220 7.37 -17.85 -2.31
CA PHE A 220 8.63 -18.31 -1.74
C PHE A 220 8.80 -17.82 -0.30
N HIS A 221 8.56 -16.53 -0.04
CA HIS A 221 8.67 -15.97 1.29
C HIS A 221 7.79 -16.69 2.32
N ILE A 222 6.50 -16.90 1.99
CA ILE A 222 5.55 -17.61 2.86
C ILE A 222 6.00 -19.06 3.08
N GLN A 223 6.49 -19.74 2.05
CA GLN A 223 6.97 -21.11 2.14
C GLN A 223 8.21 -21.22 3.04
N THR A 224 9.19 -20.34 2.86
CA THR A 224 10.38 -20.24 3.71
C THR A 224 10.00 -20.05 5.18
N HIS A 225 9.04 -19.17 5.48
CA HIS A 225 8.53 -19.00 6.85
C HIS A 225 7.93 -20.29 7.40
N ARG A 226 7.10 -21.00 6.63
CA ARG A 226 6.50 -22.28 7.05
C ARG A 226 7.55 -23.33 7.36
N GLU A 227 8.61 -23.41 6.55
CA GLU A 227 9.72 -24.33 6.76
C GLU A 227 10.49 -24.01 8.04
N ILE A 228 10.81 -22.73 8.28
CA ILE A 228 11.44 -22.28 9.53
C ILE A 228 10.58 -22.65 10.74
N PHE A 229 9.26 -22.41 10.68
CA PHE A 229 8.34 -22.80 11.76
C PHE A 229 8.28 -24.31 11.97
N ALA A 230 8.29 -25.11 10.90
CA ALA A 230 8.32 -26.57 11.00
C ALA A 230 9.62 -27.07 11.65
N MET A 231 10.78 -26.50 11.27
CA MET A 231 12.07 -26.82 11.89
C MET A 231 12.11 -26.45 13.36
N LYS A 232 11.62 -25.26 13.74
CA LYS A 232 11.54 -24.85 15.14
C LYS A 232 10.68 -25.80 15.98
N ARG A 233 9.53 -26.24 15.45
CA ARG A 233 8.66 -27.23 16.13
C ARG A 233 9.34 -28.58 16.30
N LYS A 234 10.02 -29.10 15.26
CA LYS A 234 10.79 -30.35 15.36
C LYS A 234 11.87 -30.28 16.44
N ARG A 235 12.62 -29.17 16.50
CA ARG A 235 13.67 -28.97 17.50
C ARG A 235 13.13 -28.92 18.92
N MET A 236 12.00 -28.23 19.15
CA MET A 236 11.34 -28.22 20.47
C MET A 236 10.84 -29.61 20.89
N GLY A 237 10.37 -30.42 19.93
CA GLY A 237 10.00 -31.81 20.18
C GLY A 237 11.21 -32.70 20.51
N ALA A 238 12.32 -32.55 19.78
CA ALA A 238 13.54 -33.34 19.98
C ALA A 238 14.28 -33.00 21.29
N MET A 239 14.28 -31.74 21.73
CA MET A 239 14.87 -31.34 23.02
C MET A 239 14.15 -31.94 24.23
N ALA A 240 12.91 -32.40 24.08
CA ALA A 240 12.18 -33.09 25.15
C ALA A 240 12.53 -34.58 25.25
N SER A 241 13.31 -35.14 24.32
CA SER A 241 13.47 -36.60 24.17
C SER A 241 14.88 -37.10 23.85
N MET A 242 15.95 -36.31 24.02
CA MET A 242 17.30 -36.78 23.67
C MET A 242 18.09 -37.37 24.85
N PRO A 243 18.53 -38.65 24.76
CA PRO A 243 19.69 -39.15 25.49
C PRO A 243 20.98 -38.65 24.80
N SER A 244 22.05 -38.50 25.58
CA SER A 244 23.38 -38.14 25.10
C SER A 244 23.99 -39.29 24.27
N SER A 245 24.07 -39.15 22.94
CA SER A 245 24.90 -40.00 22.09
C SER A 245 26.03 -39.19 21.46
N ASP A 246 27.27 -39.59 21.74
CA ASP A 246 28.50 -39.04 21.17
C ASP A 246 28.81 -39.75 19.84
N SER A 247 28.16 -39.35 18.73
CA SER A 247 28.48 -39.87 17.40
C SER A 247 28.79 -38.75 16.40
N ASP A 248 29.89 -38.87 15.66
CA ASP A 248 30.36 -37.87 14.67
C ASP A 248 29.35 -37.65 13.53
N ASP A 249 28.50 -38.65 13.24
CA ASP A 249 27.43 -38.55 12.24
C ASP A 249 26.30 -37.59 12.68
N ASP A 250 25.99 -37.53 13.98
CA ASP A 250 25.01 -36.58 14.52
C ASP A 250 25.50 -35.12 14.36
N ASP A 251 26.80 -34.88 14.55
CA ASP A 251 27.39 -33.54 14.43
C ASP A 251 27.34 -33.00 12.98
N THR A 252 27.56 -33.86 11.98
CA THR A 252 27.45 -33.45 10.57
C THR A 252 26.00 -33.12 10.17
N LEU A 253 25.03 -33.88 10.67
CA LEU A 253 23.61 -33.63 10.42
C LEU A 253 23.15 -32.32 11.08
N ILE A 254 23.59 -32.06 12.32
CA ILE A 254 23.34 -30.81 13.03
C ILE A 254 23.96 -29.61 12.29
N ALA A 255 25.18 -29.75 11.76
CA ALA A 255 25.83 -28.71 10.97
C ALA A 255 25.06 -28.40 9.68
N LEU A 256 24.58 -29.42 8.97
CA LEU A 256 23.76 -29.28 7.76
C LEU A 256 22.43 -28.58 8.06
N GLU A 257 21.74 -28.97 9.13
CA GLU A 257 20.50 -28.32 9.57
C GLU A 257 20.72 -26.85 9.94
N ARG A 258 21.83 -26.54 10.64
CA ARG A 258 22.19 -25.16 10.99
C ARG A 258 22.45 -24.31 9.75
N SER A 259 23.19 -24.84 8.78
CA SER A 259 23.45 -24.17 7.50
C SER A 259 22.14 -23.92 6.71
N LYS A 260 21.27 -24.93 6.65
CA LYS A 260 19.94 -24.79 6.01
C LYS A 260 19.09 -23.71 6.70
N TYR A 261 19.04 -23.71 8.03
CA TYR A 261 18.31 -22.70 8.79
C TYR A 261 18.85 -21.29 8.55
N GLN A 262 20.18 -21.11 8.52
CA GLN A 262 20.81 -19.83 8.21
C GLN A 262 20.43 -19.33 6.81
N ARG A 263 20.44 -20.21 5.80
CA ARG A 263 20.02 -19.87 4.44
C ARG A 263 18.57 -19.40 4.39
N LEU A 264 17.65 -20.18 4.97
CA LEU A 264 16.24 -19.81 5.03
C LEU A 264 16.04 -18.47 5.78
N HIS A 265 16.81 -18.23 6.84
CA HIS A 265 16.76 -16.95 7.54
C HIS A 265 17.19 -15.79 6.65
N LEU A 266 18.29 -15.92 5.90
CA LEU A 266 18.70 -14.91 4.92
C LEU A 266 17.62 -14.65 3.86
N ASP A 267 16.95 -15.70 3.38
CA ASP A 267 15.85 -15.57 2.42
C ASP A 267 14.66 -14.79 3.01
N THR A 268 14.33 -14.99 4.28
CA THR A 268 13.29 -14.17 4.95
C THR A 268 13.68 -12.70 5.07
N MET A 269 14.98 -12.39 5.09
CA MET A 269 15.48 -11.01 5.19
C MET A 269 15.47 -10.25 3.86
N LEU A 270 15.19 -10.92 2.73
CA LEU A 270 15.14 -10.27 1.41
C LEU A 270 14.12 -9.11 1.35
N ILE A 271 13.05 -9.19 2.13
CA ILE A 271 12.01 -8.14 2.22
C ILE A 271 12.53 -6.81 2.79
N TYR A 272 13.68 -6.82 3.47
CA TYR A 272 14.33 -5.62 3.98
C TYR A 272 15.39 -5.05 3.03
N SER A 273 15.63 -5.70 1.89
CA SER A 273 16.63 -5.26 0.92
C SER A 273 16.15 -4.11 0.05
N THR A 274 17.07 -3.24 -0.39
CA THR A 274 16.77 -2.18 -1.37
C THR A 274 16.17 -2.76 -2.66
N ARG A 275 16.65 -3.94 -3.09
CA ARG A 275 16.18 -4.64 -4.31
C ARG A 275 14.69 -4.97 -4.23
N PHE A 276 14.22 -5.45 -3.08
CA PHE A 276 12.80 -5.69 -2.84
C PHE A 276 11.99 -4.40 -2.90
N TRP A 277 12.46 -3.32 -2.27
CA TRP A 277 11.72 -2.06 -2.26
C TRP A 277 11.66 -1.37 -3.63
N THR A 278 12.71 -1.47 -4.45
CA THR A 278 12.67 -1.05 -5.86
C THR A 278 11.64 -1.87 -6.63
N PHE A 279 11.53 -3.17 -6.35
CA PHE A 279 10.51 -4.03 -6.95
C PHE A 279 9.09 -3.65 -6.49
N VAL A 280 8.90 -3.27 -5.23
CA VAL A 280 7.62 -2.74 -4.73
C VAL A 280 7.23 -1.43 -5.43
N ASP A 281 8.17 -0.53 -5.68
CA ASP A 281 7.90 0.71 -6.45
C ASP A 281 7.42 0.38 -7.87
N GLU A 282 8.02 -0.63 -8.49
CA GLU A 282 7.63 -1.09 -9.83
C GLU A 282 6.25 -1.76 -9.84
N LEU A 283 5.93 -2.53 -8.80
CA LEU A 283 4.58 -3.06 -8.58
C LEU A 283 3.57 -1.92 -8.47
N GLU A 284 3.84 -0.93 -7.61
CA GLU A 284 2.94 0.20 -7.40
C GLU A 284 2.70 0.98 -8.69
N ARG A 285 3.76 1.26 -9.45
CA ARG A 285 3.68 1.91 -10.75
C ARG A 285 2.78 1.13 -11.73
N HIS A 286 2.98 -0.18 -11.86
CA HIS A 286 2.19 -0.99 -12.79
C HIS A 286 0.75 -1.20 -12.34
N VAL A 287 0.50 -1.34 -11.03
CA VAL A 287 -0.85 -1.45 -10.48
C VAL A 287 -1.63 -0.17 -10.73
N GLN A 288 -1.07 1.00 -10.38
CA GLN A 288 -1.75 2.28 -10.57
C GLN A 288 -2.13 2.52 -12.03
N MET A 289 -1.27 2.12 -12.98
CA MET A 289 -1.52 2.36 -14.40
C MET A 289 -2.38 1.29 -15.09
N HIS A 290 -2.30 0.03 -14.67
CA HIS A 290 -2.81 -1.09 -15.47
C HIS A 290 -3.73 -2.06 -14.72
N LEU A 291 -4.04 -1.82 -13.44
CA LEU A 291 -4.90 -2.75 -12.68
C LEU A 291 -6.28 -2.94 -13.33
N HIS A 292 -6.78 -1.93 -14.07
CA HIS A 292 -8.02 -2.02 -14.85
C HIS A 292 -7.98 -3.08 -15.97
N LEU A 293 -6.80 -3.44 -16.47
CA LEU A 293 -6.61 -4.50 -17.48
C LEU A 293 -6.51 -5.90 -16.85
N VAL A 294 -6.28 -5.97 -15.53
CA VAL A 294 -6.06 -7.23 -14.81
C VAL A 294 -7.41 -7.92 -14.55
N PRO A 295 -7.60 -9.18 -14.98
CA PRO A 295 -8.84 -9.91 -14.73
C PRO A 295 -9.14 -10.03 -13.22
N SER A 296 -10.42 -9.93 -12.84
CA SER A 296 -10.87 -9.94 -11.44
C SER A 296 -10.33 -11.09 -10.60
N ARG A 297 -10.15 -12.28 -11.19
CA ARG A 297 -9.59 -13.46 -10.51
C ARG A 297 -8.19 -13.23 -9.94
N PHE A 298 -7.41 -12.32 -10.52
CA PHE A 298 -6.05 -12.04 -10.07
C PHE A 298 -5.98 -10.97 -8.97
N LEU A 299 -7.02 -10.16 -8.77
CA LEU A 299 -7.07 -9.17 -7.70
C LEU A 299 -6.98 -9.84 -6.32
N HIS A 300 -7.71 -10.94 -6.15
CA HIS A 300 -7.63 -11.76 -4.94
C HIS A 300 -6.23 -12.37 -4.74
N GLY A 301 -5.57 -12.83 -5.81
CA GLY A 301 -4.21 -13.35 -5.76
C GLY A 301 -3.17 -12.30 -5.35
N LEU A 302 -3.32 -11.07 -5.86
CA LEU A 302 -2.51 -9.93 -5.43
C LEU A 302 -2.71 -9.64 -3.94
N MET A 303 -3.97 -9.54 -3.48
CA MET A 303 -4.27 -9.32 -2.06
C MET A 303 -3.67 -10.41 -1.16
N LYS A 304 -3.79 -11.68 -1.55
CA LYS A 304 -3.19 -12.80 -0.81
C LYS A 304 -1.67 -12.67 -0.70
N SER A 305 -1.01 -12.21 -1.77
CA SER A 305 0.44 -11.98 -1.80
C SER A 305 0.84 -10.82 -0.88
N LEU A 306 0.06 -9.74 -0.88
CA LEU A 306 0.24 -8.58 0.01
C LEU A 306 0.10 -8.97 1.48
N ILE A 307 -0.95 -9.71 1.84
CA ILE A 307 -1.17 -10.22 3.21
C ILE A 307 0.00 -11.12 3.65
N GLY A 308 0.42 -12.03 2.79
CA GLY A 308 1.51 -12.97 3.09
C GLY A 308 2.88 -12.31 3.27
N LEU A 309 3.07 -11.12 2.72
CA LEU A 309 4.26 -10.27 2.92
C LEU A 309 4.05 -9.18 3.99
N GLN A 310 2.86 -9.09 4.58
CA GLN A 310 2.45 -7.98 5.46
C GLN A 310 2.66 -6.61 4.83
N LEU A 311 2.54 -6.51 3.50
CA LEU A 311 2.86 -5.32 2.74
C LEU A 311 1.58 -4.64 2.26
N ALA A 312 1.46 -3.33 2.48
CA ALA A 312 0.37 -2.51 1.97
C ALA A 312 0.91 -1.15 1.48
N PRO A 313 1.41 -1.07 0.23
CA PRO A 313 1.77 0.20 -0.38
C PRO A 313 0.49 1.01 -0.62
N SER A 314 0.41 2.24 -0.11
CA SER A 314 -0.86 2.97 -0.05
C SER A 314 -1.50 3.18 -1.43
N GLY A 315 -0.72 3.46 -2.48
CA GLY A 315 -1.27 3.62 -3.84
C GLY A 315 -1.71 2.30 -4.48
N VAL A 316 -1.09 1.17 -4.15
CA VAL A 316 -1.58 -0.17 -4.53
C VAL A 316 -2.92 -0.45 -3.85
N MET A 317 -3.01 -0.21 -2.54
CA MET A 317 -4.24 -0.49 -1.77
C MET A 317 -5.40 0.40 -2.22
N ALA A 318 -5.16 1.70 -2.42
CA ALA A 318 -6.18 2.62 -2.93
C ALA A 318 -6.65 2.24 -4.35
N SER A 319 -5.73 1.91 -5.25
CA SER A 319 -6.08 1.47 -6.62
C SER A 319 -6.87 0.18 -6.61
N LEU A 320 -6.51 -0.76 -5.73
CA LEU A 320 -7.21 -2.03 -5.57
C LEU A 320 -8.63 -1.81 -5.03
N ALA A 321 -8.80 -0.96 -4.01
CA ALA A 321 -10.11 -0.60 -3.47
C ALA A 321 -11.02 0.02 -4.55
N GLN A 322 -10.50 0.98 -5.32
CA GLN A 322 -11.22 1.59 -6.44
C GLN A 322 -11.62 0.57 -7.51
N GLN A 323 -10.74 -0.37 -7.85
CA GLN A 323 -11.05 -1.42 -8.83
C GLN A 323 -12.07 -2.42 -8.29
N VAL A 324 -12.10 -2.70 -6.99
CA VAL A 324 -13.13 -3.52 -6.36
C VAL A 324 -14.49 -2.83 -6.47
N LEU A 325 -14.58 -1.57 -6.04
CA LEU A 325 -15.81 -0.78 -6.13
C LEU A 325 -16.32 -0.66 -7.58
N TYR A 326 -15.46 -0.33 -8.53
CA TYR A 326 -15.83 -0.22 -9.94
C TYR A 326 -16.37 -1.52 -10.54
N ARG A 327 -15.88 -2.68 -10.07
CA ARG A 327 -16.27 -4.01 -10.59
C ARG A 327 -17.41 -4.64 -9.82
N LEU A 328 -17.76 -4.07 -8.67
CA LEU A 328 -18.90 -4.49 -7.85
C LEU A 328 -20.19 -4.36 -8.67
N ASP A 329 -20.38 -3.20 -9.31
CA ASP A 329 -21.55 -2.90 -10.15
C ASP A 329 -21.59 -3.70 -11.47
N GLN A 330 -20.60 -4.56 -11.72
CA GLN A 330 -20.47 -5.38 -12.93
C GLN A 330 -20.60 -6.88 -12.65
N ASP A 331 -20.85 -7.28 -11.40
CA ASP A 331 -20.91 -8.68 -10.94
C ASP A 331 -19.66 -9.51 -11.33
N ARG A 332 -18.48 -8.87 -11.40
CA ARG A 332 -17.24 -9.51 -11.89
C ARG A 332 -16.41 -10.19 -10.79
N ILE A 333 -16.80 -10.06 -9.53
CA ILE A 333 -16.09 -10.63 -8.38
C ILE A 333 -17.10 -11.41 -7.55
N THR A 334 -16.80 -12.68 -7.27
CA THR A 334 -17.69 -13.52 -6.47
C THR A 334 -17.75 -13.02 -5.01
N PRO A 335 -18.87 -13.22 -4.29
CA PRO A 335 -19.00 -12.83 -2.88
C PRO A 335 -17.87 -13.36 -1.98
N GLU A 336 -17.48 -14.62 -2.15
CA GLU A 336 -16.33 -15.21 -1.44
C GLU A 336 -15.03 -14.40 -1.62
N ARG A 337 -14.72 -14.00 -2.86
CA ARG A 337 -13.51 -13.23 -3.15
C ARG A 337 -13.59 -11.82 -2.60
N LEU A 338 -14.78 -11.22 -2.59
CA LEU A 338 -15.02 -9.91 -1.96
C LEU A 338 -14.76 -9.97 -0.45
N VAL A 339 -15.23 -11.01 0.24
CA VAL A 339 -14.94 -11.23 1.67
C VAL A 339 -13.44 -11.34 1.92
N HIS A 340 -12.72 -12.12 1.12
CA HIS A 340 -11.26 -12.23 1.26
C HIS A 340 -10.52 -10.91 0.97
N LEU A 341 -11.04 -10.10 0.04
CA LEU A 341 -10.50 -8.77 -0.23
C LEU A 341 -10.70 -7.84 0.97
N LEU A 342 -11.92 -7.77 1.53
CA LEU A 342 -12.21 -6.99 2.73
C LEU A 342 -11.36 -7.43 3.92
N HIS A 343 -11.19 -8.75 4.12
CA HIS A 343 -10.28 -9.27 5.13
C HIS A 343 -8.83 -8.79 4.94
N GLY A 344 -8.35 -8.74 3.70
CA GLY A 344 -7.04 -8.20 3.39
C GLY A 344 -6.90 -6.71 3.69
N PHE A 345 -7.89 -5.91 3.30
CA PHE A 345 -7.94 -4.48 3.62
C PHE A 345 -7.99 -4.23 5.13
N ALA A 346 -8.85 -4.95 5.85
CA ALA A 346 -8.92 -4.86 7.31
C ALA A 346 -7.58 -5.23 7.96
N SER A 347 -6.96 -6.32 7.52
CA SER A 347 -5.71 -6.82 8.09
C SER A 347 -4.53 -5.87 7.87
N LEU A 348 -4.46 -5.22 6.71
CA LEU A 348 -3.29 -4.44 6.29
C LEU A 348 -3.46 -2.92 6.41
N CYS A 349 -4.68 -2.40 6.29
CA CYS A 349 -4.94 -0.97 6.16
C CYS A 349 -5.58 -0.33 7.40
N ALA A 350 -5.97 -1.11 8.42
CA ALA A 350 -6.64 -0.55 9.60
C ALA A 350 -5.79 0.51 10.34
N ALA A 351 -4.46 0.39 10.31
CA ALA A 351 -3.54 1.39 10.86
C ALA A 351 -3.32 2.62 9.94
N ASP A 352 -3.67 2.52 8.66
CA ASP A 352 -3.34 3.54 7.65
C ASP A 352 -4.35 4.69 7.69
N ARG A 353 -3.88 5.90 8.03
CA ARG A 353 -4.71 7.11 8.02
C ARG A 353 -5.24 7.46 6.63
N SER A 354 -4.45 7.22 5.58
CA SER A 354 -4.89 7.46 4.20
C SER A 354 -5.99 6.48 3.78
N ALA A 355 -6.00 5.27 4.34
CA ALA A 355 -7.03 4.28 4.07
C ALA A 355 -8.39 4.64 4.69
N GLN A 356 -8.39 5.37 5.82
CA GLN A 356 -9.63 5.78 6.49
C GLN A 356 -10.56 6.62 5.59
N ALA A 357 -10.01 7.26 4.55
CA ALA A 357 -10.79 8.04 3.59
C ALA A 357 -11.67 7.17 2.66
N TRP A 358 -11.34 5.89 2.44
CA TRP A 358 -12.04 5.01 1.51
C TRP A 358 -12.51 3.68 2.10
N LEU A 359 -12.00 3.28 3.28
CA LEU A 359 -12.45 2.07 3.98
C LEU A 359 -13.97 2.08 4.25
N PRO A 360 -14.60 3.15 4.77
CA PRO A 360 -16.03 3.14 5.04
C PRO A 360 -16.89 2.84 3.81
N GLU A 361 -16.68 3.55 2.71
CA GLU A 361 -17.44 3.33 1.47
C GLU A 361 -17.21 1.90 0.93
N LEU A 362 -15.95 1.46 0.89
CA LEU A 362 -15.60 0.13 0.41
C LEU A 362 -16.31 -0.96 1.23
N PHE A 363 -16.20 -0.91 2.56
CA PHE A 363 -16.76 -1.92 3.43
C PHE A 363 -18.28 -1.91 3.38
N THR A 364 -18.92 -0.75 3.47
CA THR A 364 -20.39 -0.65 3.40
C THR A 364 -20.91 -1.20 2.08
N ARG A 365 -20.42 -0.70 0.93
CA ARG A 365 -20.95 -1.12 -0.38
C ARG A 365 -20.71 -2.60 -0.67
N VAL A 366 -19.52 -3.12 -0.34
CA VAL A 366 -19.20 -4.52 -0.58
C VAL A 366 -20.01 -5.43 0.35
N SER A 367 -20.16 -5.06 1.63
CA SER A 367 -20.99 -5.82 2.56
C SER A 367 -22.47 -5.83 2.15
N ASP A 368 -23.04 -4.69 1.76
CA ASP A 368 -24.42 -4.59 1.26
C ASP A 368 -24.62 -5.47 0.03
N TYR A 369 -23.68 -5.40 -0.94
CA TYR A 369 -23.71 -6.24 -2.12
C TYR A 369 -23.64 -7.73 -1.76
N VAL A 370 -22.73 -8.13 -0.88
CA VAL A 370 -22.54 -9.52 -0.48
C VAL A 370 -23.77 -10.07 0.26
N LEU A 371 -24.42 -9.26 1.10
CA LEU A 371 -25.67 -9.66 1.78
C LEU A 371 -26.87 -9.73 0.83
N ALA A 372 -26.90 -8.92 -0.22
CA ALA A 372 -27.97 -8.95 -1.21
C ALA A 372 -27.91 -10.21 -2.10
N GLN A 373 -26.76 -10.90 -2.18
CA GLN A 373 -26.62 -12.14 -2.93
C GLN A 373 -27.20 -13.32 -2.15
N THR A 374 -28.23 -13.95 -2.70
CA THR A 374 -28.90 -15.11 -2.09
C THR A 374 -28.37 -16.46 -2.56
N ASP A 375 -27.56 -16.50 -3.62
CA ASP A 375 -26.98 -17.72 -4.19
C ASP A 375 -25.58 -17.48 -4.78
N PRO A 376 -24.52 -18.18 -4.33
CA PRO A 376 -24.50 -19.09 -3.19
C PRO A 376 -24.55 -18.32 -1.86
N VAL A 377 -25.28 -18.88 -0.89
CA VAL A 377 -25.28 -18.38 0.49
C VAL A 377 -23.85 -18.48 1.04
N LEU A 378 -23.37 -17.41 1.68
CA LEU A 378 -22.07 -17.42 2.35
C LEU A 378 -22.01 -18.52 3.41
N THR A 379 -20.89 -19.24 3.46
CA THR A 379 -20.64 -20.17 4.56
C THR A 379 -20.51 -19.40 5.87
N PRO A 380 -20.80 -20.04 7.04
CA PRO A 380 -20.60 -19.43 8.34
C PRO A 380 -19.19 -18.85 8.50
N GLU A 381 -18.16 -19.56 8.04
CA GLU A 381 -16.76 -19.10 8.09
C GLU A 381 -16.52 -17.80 7.33
N LEU A 382 -17.09 -17.66 6.13
CA LEU A 382 -16.95 -16.44 5.33
C LEU A 382 -17.75 -15.28 5.95
N LEU A 383 -18.93 -15.55 6.52
CA LEU A 383 -19.71 -14.55 7.23
C LEU A 383 -18.98 -14.06 8.50
N GLY A 384 -18.37 -14.97 9.26
CA GLY A 384 -17.52 -14.65 10.41
C GLY A 384 -16.32 -13.79 10.00
N MET A 385 -15.66 -14.15 8.90
CA MET A 385 -14.55 -13.36 8.34
C MET A 385 -15.01 -11.96 7.91
N LEU A 386 -16.16 -11.83 7.26
CA LEU A 386 -16.72 -10.55 6.82
C LEU A 386 -16.98 -9.63 8.00
N ALA A 387 -17.74 -10.10 8.99
CA ALA A 387 -18.09 -9.31 10.17
C ALA A 387 -16.85 -8.92 10.98
N TRP A 388 -15.91 -9.86 11.15
CA TRP A 388 -14.63 -9.60 11.79
C TRP A 388 -13.83 -8.52 11.05
N SER A 389 -13.85 -8.55 9.72
CA SER A 389 -13.18 -7.53 8.91
C SER A 389 -13.80 -6.15 9.13
N CYS A 390 -15.14 -6.06 9.21
CA CYS A 390 -15.84 -4.83 9.56
C CYS A 390 -15.45 -4.31 10.95
N ALA A 391 -15.36 -5.21 11.95
CA ALA A 391 -14.88 -4.87 13.29
C ALA A 391 -13.46 -4.29 13.24
N VAL A 392 -12.51 -5.00 12.64
CA VAL A 392 -11.12 -4.54 12.51
C VAL A 392 -11.03 -3.18 11.81
N ALA A 393 -11.76 -3.00 10.70
CA ALA A 393 -11.78 -1.77 9.93
C ALA A 393 -12.52 -0.60 10.62
N GLN A 394 -13.21 -0.86 11.74
CA GLN A 394 -14.06 0.11 12.44
C GLN A 394 -15.17 0.67 11.54
N VAL A 395 -15.76 -0.20 10.74
CA VAL A 395 -16.92 0.13 9.90
C VAL A 395 -18.10 -0.74 10.35
N PRO A 396 -18.89 -0.30 11.34
CA PRO A 396 -20.03 -1.06 11.84
C PRO A 396 -21.02 -1.38 10.72
N HIS A 397 -21.43 -2.64 10.62
CA HIS A 397 -22.41 -3.08 9.64
C HIS A 397 -23.46 -3.97 10.30
N VAL A 398 -24.58 -3.37 10.70
CA VAL A 398 -25.63 -4.03 11.48
C VAL A 398 -26.19 -5.26 10.76
N GLY A 399 -26.43 -5.19 9.44
CA GLY A 399 -26.91 -6.35 8.66
C GLY A 399 -26.00 -7.57 8.75
N VAL A 400 -24.68 -7.39 8.51
CA VAL A 400 -23.68 -8.45 8.59
C VAL A 400 -23.60 -9.01 10.02
N ALA A 401 -23.56 -8.14 11.03
CA ALA A 401 -23.47 -8.56 12.43
C ALA A 401 -24.73 -9.33 12.86
N THR A 402 -25.92 -8.88 12.48
CA THR A 402 -27.18 -9.58 12.74
C THR A 402 -27.17 -10.97 12.12
N GLN A 403 -26.85 -11.09 10.83
CA GLN A 403 -26.82 -12.40 10.17
C GLN A 403 -25.78 -13.34 10.79
N LEU A 404 -24.60 -12.81 11.17
CA LEU A 404 -23.57 -13.59 11.85
C LEU A 404 -24.07 -14.14 13.19
N LEU A 405 -24.67 -13.28 14.02
CA LEU A 405 -25.09 -13.66 15.36
C LEU A 405 -26.28 -14.64 15.31
N GLU A 406 -27.20 -14.49 14.36
CA GLU A 406 -28.25 -15.49 14.14
C GLU A 406 -27.70 -16.84 13.64
N THR A 407 -26.72 -16.81 12.73
CA THR A 407 -26.03 -18.02 12.26
C THR A 407 -25.33 -18.70 13.43
N ALA A 408 -24.64 -17.95 14.27
CA ALA A 408 -23.93 -18.47 15.44
C ALA A 408 -24.86 -19.13 16.47
N ARG A 409 -26.10 -18.65 16.65
CA ARG A 409 -27.09 -19.27 17.55
C ARG A 409 -27.47 -20.69 17.13
N THR A 410 -27.50 -20.96 15.83
CA THR A 410 -27.97 -22.23 15.27
C THR A 410 -26.84 -23.15 14.82
N HIS A 411 -25.61 -22.62 14.69
CA HIS A 411 -24.47 -23.35 14.18
C HIS A 411 -23.94 -24.37 15.20
N LYS A 412 -24.22 -25.65 14.94
CA LYS A 412 -23.75 -26.77 15.76
C LYS A 412 -22.24 -27.00 15.53
N SER A 413 -21.47 -27.05 16.61
CA SER A 413 -20.03 -27.35 16.60
C SER A 413 -19.16 -26.40 15.74
N PRO A 414 -19.17 -25.08 16.01
CA PRO A 414 -18.42 -24.12 15.24
C PRO A 414 -16.91 -24.36 15.30
N SER A 415 -16.22 -24.09 14.18
CA SER A 415 -14.76 -24.09 14.13
C SER A 415 -14.15 -23.08 15.12
N MET A 416 -12.89 -23.28 15.50
CA MET A 416 -12.17 -22.37 16.40
C MET A 416 -12.15 -20.94 15.86
N ALA A 417 -11.88 -20.79 14.56
CA ALA A 417 -11.80 -19.49 13.89
C ALA A 417 -13.16 -18.78 13.88
N PHE A 418 -14.23 -19.47 13.48
CA PHE A 418 -15.57 -18.90 13.45
C PHE A 418 -16.02 -18.44 14.85
N ALA A 419 -15.93 -19.32 15.86
CA ALA A 419 -16.35 -18.98 17.21
C ALA A 419 -15.60 -17.77 17.78
N THR A 420 -14.28 -17.72 17.55
CA THR A 420 -13.45 -16.60 18.01
C THR A 420 -13.81 -15.30 17.29
N GLN A 421 -14.03 -15.33 15.98
CA GLN A 421 -14.46 -14.16 15.22
C GLN A 421 -15.83 -13.66 15.66
N VAL A 422 -16.79 -14.55 15.89
CA VAL A 422 -18.11 -14.18 16.41
C VAL A 422 -17.99 -13.50 17.77
N TYR A 423 -17.22 -14.09 18.68
CA TYR A 423 -17.03 -13.52 20.00
C TYR A 423 -16.35 -12.15 19.95
N GLN A 424 -15.34 -11.98 19.09
CA GLN A 424 -14.69 -10.69 18.87
C GLN A 424 -15.63 -9.64 18.29
N VAL A 425 -16.50 -10.00 17.35
CA VAL A 425 -17.53 -9.08 16.84
C VAL A 425 -18.56 -8.75 17.91
N HIS A 426 -18.90 -9.69 18.79
CA HIS A 426 -19.79 -9.42 19.92
C HIS A 426 -19.20 -8.40 20.91
N LEU A 427 -17.88 -8.43 21.15
CA LEU A 427 -17.19 -7.46 22.01
C LEU A 427 -17.25 -6.01 21.50
N GLU A 428 -17.47 -5.80 20.21
CA GLU A 428 -17.68 -4.47 19.64
C GLU A 428 -18.99 -3.82 20.11
N ASN A 429 -19.95 -4.62 20.59
CA ASN A 429 -21.21 -4.17 21.18
C ASN A 429 -21.95 -3.13 20.31
N TRP A 430 -22.02 -3.36 19.00
CA TRP A 430 -22.64 -2.41 18.08
C TRP A 430 -24.15 -2.26 18.35
N PRO A 431 -24.68 -1.01 18.36
CA PRO A 431 -26.10 -0.76 18.56
C PRO A 431 -26.98 -1.50 17.54
N GLY A 432 -28.07 -2.10 18.02
CA GLY A 432 -29.05 -2.79 17.16
C GLY A 432 -28.67 -4.22 16.76
N THR A 433 -27.56 -4.77 17.27
CA THR A 433 -27.17 -6.16 17.01
C THR A 433 -27.83 -7.13 18.02
N PRO A 434 -28.24 -8.35 17.59
CA PRO A 434 -28.82 -9.34 18.50
C PRO A 434 -27.81 -9.83 19.54
N ARG A 435 -28.26 -10.09 20.78
CA ARG A 435 -27.39 -10.70 21.80
C ARG A 435 -27.34 -12.22 21.66
N LEU A 436 -26.15 -12.81 21.79
CA LEU A 436 -26.03 -14.26 21.90
C LEU A 436 -26.42 -14.74 23.30
N PRO A 437 -26.92 -15.98 23.45
CA PRO A 437 -27.11 -16.57 24.77
C PRO A 437 -25.78 -16.68 25.53
N ASP A 438 -25.81 -16.46 26.85
CA ASP A 438 -24.61 -16.46 27.70
C ASP A 438 -23.83 -17.79 27.60
N ALA A 439 -24.52 -18.92 27.51
CA ALA A 439 -23.89 -20.24 27.35
C ALA A 439 -23.08 -20.35 26.03
N THR A 440 -23.58 -19.76 24.94
CA THR A 440 -22.88 -19.69 23.65
C THR A 440 -21.68 -18.76 23.75
N LEU A 441 -21.84 -17.60 24.40
CA LEU A 441 -20.77 -16.63 24.61
C LEU A 441 -19.61 -17.23 25.42
N GLU A 442 -19.90 -17.89 26.55
CA GLU A 442 -18.86 -18.54 27.36
C GLU A 442 -18.15 -19.66 26.60
N THR A 443 -18.88 -20.40 25.75
CA THR A 443 -18.27 -21.41 24.87
C THR A 443 -17.31 -20.78 23.86
N PHE A 444 -17.67 -19.64 23.26
CA PHE A 444 -16.85 -18.98 22.24
C PHE A 444 -15.67 -18.23 22.87
N LYS A 445 -15.88 -17.64 24.05
CA LYS A 445 -14.82 -17.08 24.89
C LYS A 445 -13.80 -18.14 25.29
N ALA A 446 -14.25 -19.33 25.71
CA ALA A 446 -13.34 -20.44 26.03
C ALA A 446 -12.51 -20.87 24.81
N LYS A 447 -13.09 -20.82 23.60
CA LYS A 447 -12.36 -21.04 22.34
C LYS A 447 -11.32 -19.95 22.07
N LEU A 448 -11.64 -18.67 22.26
CA LEU A 448 -10.66 -17.58 22.18
C LEU A 448 -9.49 -17.82 23.16
N MET A 449 -9.78 -18.16 24.42
CA MET A 449 -8.76 -18.47 25.43
C MET A 449 -7.88 -19.65 25.00
N GLN A 450 -8.48 -20.71 24.45
CA GLN A 450 -7.75 -21.87 23.95
C GLN A 450 -6.83 -21.51 22.77
N GLN A 451 -7.28 -20.67 21.84
CA GLN A 451 -6.50 -20.22 20.70
C GLN A 451 -5.23 -19.47 21.16
N GLN A 452 -5.34 -18.62 22.18
CA GLN A 452 -4.24 -17.79 22.65
C GLN A 452 -3.18 -18.54 23.47
N ARG A 453 -3.57 -19.60 24.20
CA ARG A 453 -2.65 -20.43 24.98
C ARG A 453 -1.58 -21.18 24.16
N THR A 454 -1.70 -21.22 22.84
CA THR A 454 -0.73 -21.88 21.96
C THR A 454 0.53 -21.02 21.67
N ASN A 455 0.56 -19.76 22.13
CA ASN A 455 1.66 -18.81 21.92
C ASN A 455 2.63 -18.75 23.12
N ILE A 456 3.07 -19.91 23.64
CA ILE A 456 3.93 -19.97 24.83
C ILE A 456 5.21 -19.15 24.66
N SER A 457 5.35 -18.15 25.53
CA SER A 457 6.55 -17.48 26.04
C SER A 457 7.84 -17.68 25.22
N SER A 458 8.13 -16.70 24.36
CA SER A 458 9.42 -16.58 23.69
C SER A 458 10.56 -16.24 24.68
N HIS A 459 11.82 -16.47 24.29
CA HIS A 459 12.99 -16.01 25.06
C HIS A 459 12.91 -14.51 25.41
N LEU A 460 12.34 -13.71 24.50
CA LEU A 460 12.13 -12.28 24.70
C LEU A 460 11.16 -11.98 25.84
N HIS A 461 10.06 -12.74 25.96
CA HIS A 461 9.10 -12.59 27.05
C HIS A 461 9.79 -12.73 28.41
N ARG A 462 10.61 -13.78 28.56
CA ARG A 462 11.43 -13.99 29.76
C ARG A 462 12.40 -12.81 30.01
N GLN A 463 13.04 -12.30 28.97
CA GLN A 463 13.96 -11.16 29.13
C GLN A 463 13.26 -9.90 29.63
N ILE A 464 12.05 -9.62 29.15
CA ILE A 464 11.26 -8.46 29.61
C ILE A 464 10.85 -8.67 31.07
N SER A 465 10.31 -9.84 31.41
CA SER A 465 9.94 -10.20 32.79
C SER A 465 11.13 -10.07 33.76
N THR A 466 12.30 -10.66 33.44
CA THR A 466 13.52 -10.50 34.25
C THR A 466 13.99 -9.05 34.36
N THR A 467 13.79 -8.24 33.31
CA THR A 467 14.12 -6.81 33.38
C THR A 467 13.20 -6.09 34.37
N LEU A 468 11.90 -6.38 34.36
CA LEU A 468 10.94 -5.83 35.32
C LEU A 468 11.24 -6.27 36.75
N GLU A 469 11.62 -7.54 36.97
CA GLU A 469 12.05 -8.03 38.29
C GLU A 469 13.25 -7.24 38.84
N ARG A 470 14.25 -6.95 37.99
CA ARG A 470 15.41 -6.13 38.36
C ARG A 470 15.03 -4.69 38.70
N MET A 471 14.02 -4.15 38.01
CA MET A 471 13.43 -2.86 38.30
C MET A 471 12.52 -2.87 39.54
N GLN A 472 12.36 -4.04 40.19
CA GLN A 472 11.48 -4.25 41.34
C GLN A 472 10.00 -3.93 41.05
N ILE A 473 9.57 -4.19 39.81
CA ILE A 473 8.19 -3.97 39.35
C ILE A 473 7.42 -5.29 39.41
N GLN A 474 6.40 -5.34 40.27
CA GLN A 474 5.50 -6.49 40.36
C GLN A 474 4.67 -6.63 39.08
N HIS A 475 4.60 -7.85 38.55
CA HIS A 475 3.85 -8.18 37.35
C HIS A 475 3.42 -9.64 37.34
N ALA A 476 2.40 -9.95 36.54
CA ALA A 476 1.94 -11.29 36.25
C ALA A 476 2.22 -11.62 34.77
N ASN A 477 2.74 -12.81 34.50
CA ASN A 477 2.93 -13.32 33.15
C ASN A 477 1.66 -14.07 32.70
N GLU A 478 1.31 -13.97 31.41
CA GLU A 478 0.15 -14.64 30.78
C GLU A 478 -1.17 -14.35 31.52
N HIS A 479 -1.44 -13.08 31.79
CA HIS A 479 -2.59 -12.65 32.56
C HIS A 479 -3.87 -12.68 31.71
N VAL A 480 -4.77 -13.58 32.04
CA VAL A 480 -6.08 -13.73 31.37
C VAL A 480 -7.08 -12.74 31.96
N LEU A 481 -7.68 -11.94 31.08
CA LEU A 481 -8.68 -10.94 31.39
C LEU A 481 -10.11 -11.51 31.39
N SER A 482 -11.08 -10.73 31.90
CA SER A 482 -12.47 -11.14 32.05
C SER A 482 -13.17 -11.46 30.73
N GLN A 483 -12.85 -10.75 29.66
CA GLN A 483 -13.31 -11.01 28.28
C GLN A 483 -12.49 -12.09 27.56
N GLY A 484 -11.62 -12.83 28.27
CA GLY A 484 -10.93 -14.01 27.75
C GLY A 484 -9.67 -13.74 26.92
N TYR A 485 -9.29 -12.46 26.71
CA TYR A 485 -7.97 -12.13 26.15
C TYR A 485 -6.86 -12.39 27.18
N SER A 486 -5.69 -12.81 26.72
CA SER A 486 -4.46 -12.90 27.53
C SER A 486 -3.51 -11.75 27.20
N LEU A 487 -2.99 -11.09 28.24
CA LEU A 487 -1.84 -10.19 28.18
C LEU A 487 -0.57 -11.00 28.42
N ASP A 488 0.47 -10.78 27.60
CA ASP A 488 1.74 -11.48 27.79
C ASP A 488 2.34 -11.15 29.17
N ILE A 489 2.41 -9.86 29.52
CA ILE A 489 2.79 -9.40 30.87
C ILE A 489 1.80 -8.34 31.33
N ALA A 490 1.36 -8.41 32.59
CA ALA A 490 0.43 -7.45 33.18
C ALA A 490 0.94 -6.90 34.52
N LEU A 491 0.93 -5.58 34.64
CA LEU A 491 1.03 -4.86 35.91
C LEU A 491 -0.41 -4.64 36.38
N VAL A 492 -0.95 -5.61 37.11
CA VAL A 492 -2.39 -5.75 37.40
C VAL A 492 -2.96 -4.53 38.12
N ASP A 493 -2.32 -4.08 39.19
CA ASP A 493 -2.79 -2.92 39.97
C ASP A 493 -2.77 -1.62 39.15
N ALA A 494 -1.81 -1.52 38.23
CA ALA A 494 -1.69 -0.38 37.32
C ALA A 494 -2.61 -0.49 36.09
N LYS A 495 -3.28 -1.63 35.86
CA LYS A 495 -3.96 -1.95 34.60
C LYS A 495 -3.09 -1.64 33.36
N ILE A 496 -1.80 -1.96 33.43
CA ILE A 496 -0.88 -1.83 32.29
C ILE A 496 -0.58 -3.23 31.76
N GLY A 497 -0.85 -3.45 30.49
CA GLY A 497 -0.47 -4.66 29.76
C GLY A 497 0.74 -4.38 28.87
N ILE A 498 1.66 -5.35 28.77
CA ILE A 498 2.78 -5.33 27.83
C ILE A 498 2.60 -6.51 26.88
N GLU A 499 2.49 -6.21 25.59
CA GLU A 499 2.38 -7.18 24.50
C GLU A 499 3.73 -7.32 23.80
N VAL A 500 4.26 -8.54 23.77
CA VAL A 500 5.58 -8.88 23.24
C VAL A 500 5.45 -9.36 21.81
N ASN A 501 5.50 -8.41 20.88
CA ASN A 501 5.16 -8.66 19.49
C ASN A 501 6.37 -9.08 18.65
N GLY A 502 6.23 -10.22 17.98
CA GLY A 502 7.09 -10.58 16.87
C GLY A 502 6.78 -9.79 15.58
N PRO A 503 7.59 -9.95 14.52
CA PRO A 503 7.39 -9.25 13.25
C PRO A 503 6.00 -9.44 12.64
N MET A 504 5.34 -10.57 12.91
CA MET A 504 4.04 -10.88 12.32
C MET A 504 2.88 -9.98 12.78
N HIS A 505 3.09 -9.22 13.84
CA HIS A 505 2.11 -8.25 14.37
C HIS A 505 2.22 -6.89 13.71
N TYR A 506 3.24 -6.67 12.88
CA TYR A 506 3.50 -5.39 12.24
C TYR A 506 3.39 -5.52 10.72
N GLN A 507 2.95 -4.43 10.09
CA GLN A 507 3.06 -4.26 8.65
C GLN A 507 4.54 -4.08 8.27
N LEU A 508 4.93 -4.67 7.16
CA LEU A 508 6.22 -4.42 6.53
C LEU A 508 6.25 -2.99 5.95
N ARG A 509 7.25 -2.20 6.38
CA ARG A 509 7.45 -0.81 5.98
C ARG A 509 8.85 -0.57 5.45
N ARG A 510 8.98 0.37 4.51
CA ARG A 510 10.29 0.80 3.98
C ARG A 510 11.14 1.41 5.07
N ASN A 511 10.53 2.21 5.94
CA ASN A 511 11.18 2.73 7.14
C ASN A 511 10.86 1.81 8.33
N PRO A 512 11.85 1.07 8.89
CA PRO A 512 11.62 0.17 10.00
C PRO A 512 11.20 0.84 11.31
N THR A 513 11.35 2.17 11.43
CA THR A 513 10.87 2.92 12.60
C THR A 513 9.36 3.14 12.57
N GLU A 514 8.71 2.97 11.41
CA GLU A 514 7.25 3.02 11.31
C GLU A 514 6.67 1.67 11.74
N GLN A 515 6.11 1.63 12.95
CA GLN A 515 5.49 0.43 13.49
C GLN A 515 3.97 0.51 13.35
N TRP A 516 3.48 0.01 12.23
CA TRP A 516 2.04 -0.10 11.98
C TRP A 516 1.60 -1.49 12.37
N LEU A 517 0.66 -1.59 13.30
CA LEU A 517 0.14 -2.87 13.75
C LEU A 517 -0.80 -3.47 12.69
N MET A 518 -0.76 -4.79 12.56
CA MET A 518 -1.73 -5.55 11.78
C MET A 518 -3.12 -5.41 12.41
N GLY A 519 -4.16 -5.45 11.58
CA GLY A 519 -5.55 -5.24 12.00
C GLY A 519 -6.02 -6.18 13.13
N SER A 520 -5.56 -7.43 13.14
CA SER A 520 -5.85 -8.37 14.23
C SER A 520 -5.26 -7.95 15.58
N THR A 521 -4.06 -7.35 15.57
CA THR A 521 -3.39 -6.85 16.77
C THR A 521 -4.07 -5.57 17.26
N LEU A 522 -4.47 -4.69 16.33
CA LEU A 522 -5.27 -3.50 16.66
C LEU A 522 -6.62 -3.86 17.30
N LEU A 523 -7.32 -4.88 16.79
CA LEU A 523 -8.59 -5.34 17.36
C LEU A 523 -8.42 -5.86 18.80
N LYS A 524 -7.43 -6.74 19.03
CA LYS A 524 -7.10 -7.21 20.39
C LYS A 524 -6.81 -6.02 21.30
N MET A 525 -5.93 -5.12 20.88
CA MET A 525 -5.52 -3.95 21.66
C MET A 525 -6.73 -3.08 22.01
N ARG A 526 -7.61 -2.80 21.06
CA ARG A 526 -8.84 -2.02 21.28
C ARG A 526 -9.74 -2.68 22.32
N HIS A 527 -10.02 -3.97 22.20
CA HIS A 527 -10.87 -4.68 23.17
C HIS A 527 -10.29 -4.69 24.59
N ILE A 528 -8.98 -4.80 24.72
CA ILE A 528 -8.30 -4.73 26.01
C ILE A 528 -8.39 -3.31 26.57
N GLN A 529 -8.17 -2.29 25.74
CA GLN A 529 -8.27 -0.88 26.13
C GLN A 529 -9.69 -0.49 26.57
N LEU A 530 -10.73 -1.06 25.96
CA LEU A 530 -12.12 -0.84 26.36
C LEU A 530 -12.43 -1.35 27.78
N GLU A 531 -11.65 -2.28 28.34
CA GLU A 531 -11.74 -2.69 29.75
C GLU A 531 -10.92 -1.80 30.71
N GLY A 532 -10.37 -0.70 30.19
CA GLY A 532 -9.61 0.29 30.95
C GLY A 532 -8.14 -0.07 31.16
N TRP A 533 -7.57 -0.93 30.30
CA TRP A 533 -6.15 -1.25 30.31
C TRP A 533 -5.36 -0.35 29.37
N THR A 534 -4.19 0.12 29.82
CA THR A 534 -3.20 0.73 28.93
C THR A 534 -2.30 -0.35 28.38
N VAL A 535 -2.22 -0.50 27.06
CA VAL A 535 -1.42 -1.57 26.43
C VAL A 535 -0.18 -1.00 25.77
N ILE A 536 0.99 -1.46 26.19
CA ILE A 536 2.29 -1.15 25.61
C ILE A 536 2.66 -2.25 24.62
N GLN A 537 3.08 -1.86 23.41
CA GLN A 537 3.60 -2.79 22.42
C GLN A 537 5.14 -2.80 22.51
N VAL A 538 5.73 -3.95 22.80
CA VAL A 538 7.18 -4.13 22.78
C VAL A 538 7.55 -4.97 21.57
N SER A 539 8.13 -4.31 20.56
CA SER A 539 8.67 -4.97 19.37
C SER A 539 9.88 -5.82 19.72
N HIS A 540 9.87 -7.08 19.26
CA HIS A 540 11.03 -7.95 19.35
C HIS A 540 12.28 -7.33 18.70
N LEU A 541 12.10 -6.63 17.58
CA LEU A 541 13.22 -6.03 16.84
C LEU A 541 13.90 -4.90 17.60
N ASP A 542 13.17 -4.15 18.42
CA ASP A 542 13.75 -3.03 19.16
C ASP A 542 14.39 -3.52 20.44
N PHE A 543 13.69 -4.37 21.19
CA PHE A 543 14.17 -4.83 22.48
C PHE A 543 15.44 -5.68 22.37
N THR A 544 15.52 -6.53 21.34
CA THR A 544 16.72 -7.37 21.12
C THR A 544 17.96 -6.58 20.70
N LYS A 545 17.81 -5.37 20.18
CA LYS A 545 18.92 -4.47 19.85
C LYS A 545 19.53 -3.79 21.08
N LEU A 546 18.93 -3.91 22.26
CA LEU A 546 19.45 -3.33 23.50
C LEU A 546 20.48 -4.31 24.11
N PRO A 547 21.80 -4.05 23.98
CA PRO A 547 22.82 -5.02 24.37
C PRO A 547 22.98 -5.14 25.88
N THR A 548 22.79 -4.05 26.63
CA THR A 548 23.02 -4.04 28.08
C THR A 548 21.72 -4.14 28.88
N PRO A 549 21.76 -4.72 30.10
CA PRO A 549 20.61 -4.71 30.98
C PRO A 549 20.12 -3.30 31.32
N LYS A 550 21.02 -2.35 31.55
CA LYS A 550 20.66 -0.97 31.88
C LYS A 550 19.87 -0.29 30.75
N GLN A 551 20.26 -0.47 29.50
CA GLN A 551 19.49 0.05 28.36
C GLN A 551 18.08 -0.56 28.25
N ARG A 552 17.91 -1.84 28.64
CA ARG A 552 16.59 -2.47 28.69
C ARG A 552 15.73 -1.90 29.82
N GLU A 553 16.33 -1.67 30.99
CA GLU A 553 15.66 -1.00 32.12
C GLU A 553 15.23 0.43 31.73
N ASP A 554 16.12 1.22 31.13
CA ASP A 554 15.83 2.59 30.71
C ASP A 554 14.72 2.62 29.64
N TYR A 555 14.75 1.68 28.69
CA TYR A 555 13.73 1.53 27.66
C TYR A 555 12.35 1.18 28.26
N LEU A 556 12.27 0.16 29.13
CA LEU A 556 11.01 -0.20 29.78
C LEU A 556 10.52 0.90 30.73
N SER A 557 11.43 1.58 31.43
CA SER A 557 11.10 2.71 32.30
C SER A 557 10.41 3.82 31.51
N LEU A 558 10.97 4.20 30.36
CA LEU A 558 10.36 5.20 29.47
C LEU A 558 8.95 4.77 29.02
N LEU A 559 8.79 3.53 28.57
CA LEU A 559 7.50 3.02 28.11
C LEU A 559 6.46 3.00 29.24
N LEU A 560 6.85 2.61 30.45
CA LEU A 560 5.98 2.58 31.62
C LEU A 560 5.61 3.98 32.10
N GLU A 561 6.54 4.93 32.04
CA GLU A 561 6.28 6.34 32.36
C GLU A 561 5.26 6.93 31.40
N VAL A 562 5.45 6.74 30.08
CA VAL A 562 4.51 7.18 29.05
C VAL A 562 3.13 6.53 29.26
N ALA A 563 3.09 5.22 29.51
CA ALA A 563 1.84 4.51 29.76
C ALA A 563 1.12 5.04 31.01
N THR A 564 1.86 5.28 32.09
CA THR A 564 1.30 5.83 33.34
C THR A 564 0.78 7.24 33.15
N ALA A 565 1.49 8.08 32.39
CA ALA A 565 1.07 9.44 32.08
C ALA A 565 -0.14 9.52 31.14
N SER A 566 -0.30 8.53 30.25
CA SER A 566 -1.41 8.45 29.29
C SER A 566 -2.75 8.02 29.91
N ARG A 567 -2.79 7.68 31.20
CA ARG A 567 -4.02 7.32 31.90
C ARG A 567 -4.91 8.55 32.00
N GLU A 568 -6.16 8.44 31.52
CA GLU A 568 -7.18 9.44 31.80
C GLU A 568 -7.28 9.62 33.32
N ARG A 569 -7.18 10.87 33.81
CA ARG A 569 -7.46 11.17 35.21
C ARG A 569 -8.89 10.70 35.49
N PRO A 570 -9.13 9.92 36.56
CA PRO A 570 -10.51 9.66 36.97
C PRO A 570 -11.20 11.01 37.18
N PRO A 571 -12.48 11.17 36.76
CA PRO A 571 -13.22 12.38 37.06
C PRO A 571 -13.16 12.62 38.56
N SER A 572 -12.81 13.85 38.98
CA SER A 572 -12.82 14.19 40.40
C SER A 572 -14.21 13.88 40.96
N PRO A 573 -14.32 13.24 42.14
CA PRO A 573 -15.61 13.04 42.77
C PRO A 573 -16.25 14.42 42.99
N ALA A 574 -17.45 14.60 42.43
CA ALA A 574 -18.28 15.78 42.62
C ALA A 574 -18.85 15.83 44.04
#